data_AF-D9WQB4-F1
#
_entry.id   AF-D9WQB4-F1
#
_cell.length_a   1.000
_cell.length_b   1.000
_cell.length_c   1.000
_cell.angle_alpha   90.00
_cell.angle_beta   90.00
_cell.angle_gamma   90.00
#
_symmetry.space_group_name_H-M   'P 1'
#
loop_
_entity.id
_entity.type
_entity.pdbx_description
1 polymer ?
#
loop_
_entity_poly.entity_id
_entity_poly.type
_entity_poly.pdbx_seq_one_letter_code
_entity_poly.pdbx_strand_id
1 'polypeptide(L)' 'LQKDIKTGHSSHVAILDVRPRLLDALTALGDRVDAARFPLPLPGADRARRSRGELLAQLDDYLVPRLRGPEAPLL' A
#
# COMPACT_ATOMS: atom_id res chain seq x y z
N LEU A 1 13.12 -6.88 49.34
CA LEU A 1 11.79 -7.30 48.84
C LEU A 1 11.87 -7.35 47.31
N GLN A 2 12.19 -8.52 46.74
CA GLN A 2 12.00 -8.80 45.32
C GLN A 2 10.49 -8.87 45.05
N LYS A 3 10.02 -8.25 43.97
CA LYS A 3 9.02 -8.72 42.98
C LYS A 3 9.10 -7.75 41.77
N ASP A 4 9.62 -8.16 40.62
CA ASP A 4 8.89 -8.73 39.46
C ASP A 4 7.85 -7.73 38.92
N ILE A 5 7.87 -7.24 37.67
CA ILE A 5 7.56 -7.91 36.37
C ILE A 5 7.96 -6.88 35.28
N LYS A 6 9.00 -7.07 34.45
CA LYS A 6 9.06 -7.86 33.20
C LYS A 6 8.12 -7.35 32.08
N THR A 7 8.73 -6.70 31.07
CA THR A 7 8.27 -6.58 29.66
C THR A 7 6.88 -6.00 29.40
N GLY A 8 6.80 -4.67 29.22
CA GLY A 8 5.68 -4.00 28.53
C GLY A 8 6.09 -3.22 27.27
N HIS A 9 7.39 -2.95 27.07
CA HIS A 9 7.85 -2.01 26.03
C HIS A 9 8.18 -2.66 24.67
N SER A 10 8.27 -4.00 24.59
CA SER A 10 8.67 -4.67 23.35
C SER A 10 7.51 -4.93 22.36
N SER A 11 6.26 -4.83 22.82
CA SER A 11 5.06 -5.07 21.99
C SER A 11 4.56 -3.79 21.32
N HIS A 12 4.73 -2.63 21.97
CA HIS A 12 4.27 -1.33 21.44
C HIS A 12 5.13 -0.82 20.29
N VAL A 13 6.44 -1.12 20.29
CA VAL A 13 7.39 -0.68 19.26
C VAL A 13 7.34 -1.56 17.99
N ALA A 14 6.91 -2.82 18.10
CA ALA A 14 6.70 -3.71 16.95
C ALA A 14 5.39 -3.43 16.18
N ILE A 15 4.39 -2.84 16.87
CA ILE A 15 3.13 -2.32 16.32
C ILE A 15 3.30 -0.87 15.80
N LEU A 16 4.40 -0.21 16.15
CA LEU A 16 4.73 1.17 15.79
C LEU A 16 4.91 1.26 14.27
N ASP A 17 3.88 1.82 13.64
CA ASP A 17 3.77 2.24 12.25
C ASP A 17 3.55 1.18 11.15
N VAL A 18 2.50 0.37 11.34
CA VAL A 18 1.86 -0.38 10.24
C VAL A 18 1.44 0.53 9.08
N ARG A 19 0.97 1.76 9.36
CA ARG A 19 0.43 2.66 8.34
C ARG A 19 1.52 3.22 7.40
N PRO A 20 2.64 3.79 7.88
CA PRO A 20 3.75 4.15 7.01
C PRO A 20 4.32 2.97 6.24
N ARG A 21 4.49 1.80 6.87
CA ARG A 21 4.94 0.59 6.16
C ARG A 21 3.98 0.15 5.06
N LEU A 22 2.68 0.29 5.29
CA LEU A 22 1.65 0.02 4.28
C LEU A 22 1.73 1.04 3.13
N LEU A 23 1.92 2.32 3.43
CA LEU A 23 2.14 3.35 2.42
C LEU A 23 3.39 3.04 1.57
N ASP A 24 4.52 2.71 2.21
CA ASP A 24 5.75 2.35 1.51
C ASP A 24 5.55 1.11 0.61
N ALA A 25 4.87 0.09 1.13
CA ALA A 25 4.58 -1.13 0.38
C ALA A 25 3.66 -0.87 -0.82
N LEU A 26 2.67 0.00 -0.66
CA LEU A 26 1.76 0.40 -1.73
C LEU A 26 2.44 1.28 -2.78
N THR A 27 3.32 2.19 -2.37
CA THR A 27 4.16 2.96 -3.31
C THR A 27 5.05 2.02 -4.13
N ALA A 28 5.75 1.09 -3.47
CA ALA A 28 6.59 0.11 -4.17
C ALA A 28 5.79 -0.82 -5.10
N LEU A 29 4.54 -1.13 -4.74
CA LEU A 29 3.63 -1.87 -5.62
C LEU A 29 3.24 -1.03 -6.83
N GLY A 30 2.87 0.24 -6.64
CA GLY A 30 2.56 1.18 -7.71
C GLY A 30 3.68 1.28 -8.73
N ASP A 31 4.92 1.45 -8.27
CA ASP A 31 6.11 1.52 -9.14
C ASP A 31 6.29 0.25 -9.99
N ARG A 32 6.06 -0.93 -9.40
CA ARG A 32 6.17 -2.22 -10.11
C ARG A 32 5.05 -2.41 -11.13
N VAL A 33 3.82 -2.03 -10.78
CA VAL A 33 2.68 -2.05 -11.71
C VAL A 33 2.92 -1.05 -12.84
N ASP A 34 3.47 0.12 -12.53
CA ASP A 34 3.83 1.13 -13.51
C ASP A 34 4.91 0.59 -14.48
N ALA A 35 5.88 -0.17 -13.99
CA ALA A 35 6.89 -0.82 -14.83
C ALA A 35 6.35 -1.93 -15.77
N ALA A 36 5.16 -2.49 -15.51
CA ALA A 36 4.57 -3.57 -16.31
C ALA A 36 3.94 -3.07 -17.64
N ARG A 37 4.75 -2.67 -18.62
CA ARG A 37 4.28 -1.91 -19.82
C ARG A 37 3.61 -2.72 -20.94
N PHE A 38 3.74 -4.05 -20.96
CA PHE A 38 3.19 -4.93 -22.02
C PHE A 38 3.43 -4.41 -23.46
N PRO A 39 4.68 -4.22 -23.91
CA PRO A 39 4.97 -3.54 -25.19
C PRO A 39 4.61 -4.38 -26.43
N LEU A 40 4.62 -5.70 -26.33
CA LEU A 40 4.32 -6.58 -27.45
C LEU A 40 2.80 -6.68 -27.68
N PRO A 41 2.31 -6.62 -28.94
CA PRO A 41 0.89 -6.72 -29.26
C PRO A 41 0.41 -8.18 -29.26
N LEU A 42 0.54 -8.83 -28.11
CA LEU A 42 0.08 -10.21 -27.92
C LEU A 42 -1.41 -10.23 -27.54
N PRO A 43 -2.13 -11.35 -27.80
CA PRO A 43 -3.48 -11.53 -27.29
C PRO A 43 -3.54 -11.24 -25.79
N GLY A 44 -4.42 -10.32 -25.40
CA GLY A 44 -4.58 -9.90 -24.01
C GLY A 44 -3.75 -8.68 -23.58
N ALA A 45 -2.82 -8.18 -24.41
CA ALA A 45 -2.01 -6.99 -24.08
C ALA A 45 -2.87 -5.75 -23.81
N ASP A 46 -3.91 -5.52 -24.60
CA ASP A 46 -4.81 -4.36 -24.40
C ASP A 46 -5.59 -4.45 -23.10
N ARG A 47 -6.06 -5.65 -22.74
CA ARG A 47 -6.71 -5.87 -21.44
C ARG A 47 -5.72 -5.66 -20.30
N ALA A 48 -4.50 -6.16 -20.41
CA ALA A 48 -3.47 -5.99 -19.40
C ALA A 48 -3.08 -4.51 -19.20
N ARG A 49 -2.94 -3.73 -20.28
CA ARG A 49 -2.71 -2.28 -20.23
C ARG A 49 -3.86 -1.54 -19.56
N ARG A 50 -5.12 -1.91 -19.88
CA ARG A 50 -6.31 -1.33 -19.24
C ARG A 50 -6.34 -1.64 -17.75
N SER A 51 -6.20 -2.90 -17.36
CA SER A 51 -6.18 -3.31 -15.94
C SER A 51 -5.05 -2.65 -15.17
N ARG A 52 -3.87 -2.49 -15.78
CA ARG A 52 -2.78 -1.69 -15.19
C ARG A 52 -3.19 -0.24 -14.93
N GLY A 53 -3.81 0.41 -15.91
CA GLY A 53 -4.29 1.79 -15.77
C GLY A 53 -5.35 1.92 -14.67
N GLU A 54 -6.32 1.01 -14.64
CA GLU A 54 -7.37 0.96 -13.61
C GLU A 54 -6.78 0.76 -12.21
N LEU A 55 -5.80 -0.15 -12.05
CA LEU A 55 -5.14 -0.39 -10.77
C LEU A 55 -4.36 0.83 -10.27
N LEU A 56 -3.63 1.51 -11.16
CA LEU A 56 -2.89 2.73 -10.81
C LEU A 56 -3.86 3.86 -10.41
N ALA A 57 -4.93 4.07 -11.17
CA ALA A 57 -5.95 5.06 -10.84
C ALA A 57 -6.59 4.80 -9.47
N GLN A 58 -6.94 3.55 -9.16
CA GLN A 58 -7.50 3.20 -7.84
C GLN A 58 -6.50 3.47 -6.70
N LEU A 59 -5.22 3.20 -6.93
CA LEU A 59 -4.18 3.43 -5.94
C LEU A 59 -4.02 4.93 -5.64
N ASP A 60 -3.94 5.74 -6.70
CA ASP A 60 -3.68 7.18 -6.62
C ASP A 60 -4.90 8.00 -6.21
N ASP A 61 -6.09 7.66 -6.71
CA ASP A 61 -7.31 8.45 -6.49
C ASP A 61 -8.02 8.10 -5.18
N TYR A 62 -7.83 6.87 -4.68
CA TYR A 62 -8.59 6.37 -3.53
C TYR A 62 -7.72 5.84 -2.40
N LEU A 63 -6.88 4.82 -2.63
CA LEU A 63 -6.21 4.10 -1.55
C LEU A 63 -5.12 4.92 -0.86
N VAL A 64 -4.21 5.55 -1.61
CA VAL A 64 -3.14 6.38 -1.05
C VAL A 64 -3.69 7.63 -0.35
N PRO A 65 -4.63 8.40 -0.94
CA PRO A 65 -5.28 9.51 -0.25
C PRO A 65 -5.95 9.08 1.06
N ARG A 66 -6.66 7.95 1.06
CA ARG A 66 -7.37 7.45 2.26
C ARG A 66 -6.42 7.06 3.40
N LEU A 67 -5.27 6.47 3.06
CA LEU A 67 -4.26 6.07 4.05
C LEU A 67 -3.45 7.26 4.58
N ARG A 68 -3.29 8.33 3.80
CA ARG A 68 -2.65 9.59 4.23
C ARG A 68 -3.61 10.46 5.05
N GLY A 69 -4.90 10.47 4.73
CA GLY A 69 -5.93 11.28 5.37
C GLY A 69 -7.16 10.45 5.75
N PRO A 70 -7.18 9.82 6.94
CA PRO A 70 -8.27 8.92 7.33
C PRO A 70 -9.63 9.63 7.59
N GLU A 71 -9.67 10.95 7.64
CA GLU A 71 -10.88 11.76 7.84
C GLU A 71 -11.60 12.11 6.52
N ALA A 72 -11.10 11.68 5.35
CA ALA A 72 -11.74 11.99 4.08
C ALA A 72 -13.13 11.32 3.98
N PRO A 73 -14.21 12.09 3.70
CA PRO A 73 -15.55 11.54 3.51
C PRO A 73 -15.56 10.54 2.35
N LEU A 74 -16.31 9.45 2.51
CA LEU A 74 -16.52 8.46 1.44
C LEU A 74 -17.43 9.07 0.38
N LEU A 75 -17.07 8.87 -0.90
CA LEU A 75 -17.88 9.26 -2.06
C LEU A 75 -19.28 8.61 -2.01
#